data_AF-A0A0C9YX26-F1
#
_entry.id   AF-A0A0C9YX26-F1
#
_cell.length_a   1.000
_cell.length_b   1.000
_cell.length_c   1.000
_cell.angle_alpha   90.00
_cell.angle_beta   90.00
_cell.angle_gamma   90.00
#
_symmetry.space_group_name_H-M   'P 1'
#
loop_
_entity.id
_entity.type
_entity.pdbx_description
1 polymer ?
#
loop_
_entity_poly.entity_id
_entity_poly.type
_entity_poly.pdbx_seq_one_letter_code
_entity_poly.pdbx_strand_id
1 'polypeptide(L)'
;MVPPEIWLKIFHFATDTPGLLDCGPSQSDLPPVLAREQELQLLRDSLITKRSLALVCRTWGELATEFLYQSVLITRVRALLPLHEALQRRARAAAGTTRTNPARWTRRLDVVIEHDQCDTADYGILADVIRYFTNLSIVTLSMPILPFNDYWLRQLHTEVIVSLVETCGPSLRVFDCAESLLRPCR
;
A
#
# COMPACT_ATOMS: atom_id res chain seq x y z
N MET A 1 25.49 -23.75 -6.01
CA MET A 1 24.22 -23.14 -5.54
C MET A 1 24.56 -21.83 -4.85
N VAL A 2 23.84 -20.75 -5.16
CA VAL A 2 24.05 -19.44 -4.53
C VAL A 2 23.30 -19.42 -3.18
N PRO A 3 23.94 -19.01 -2.06
CA PRO A 3 23.29 -18.94 -0.76
C PRO A 3 22.08 -17.98 -0.74
N PRO A 4 21.05 -18.25 0.10
CA PRO A 4 19.88 -17.38 0.22
C PRO A 4 20.22 -15.91 0.53
N GLU A 5 21.25 -15.66 1.34
CA GLU A 5 21.69 -14.31 1.73
C GLU A 5 22.19 -13.50 0.52
N ILE A 6 22.80 -14.18 -0.45
CA ILE A 6 23.25 -13.55 -1.69
C ILE A 6 22.05 -13.24 -2.58
N TRP A 7 21.07 -14.14 -2.67
CA TRP A 7 19.82 -13.86 -3.39
C TRP A 7 19.04 -12.70 -2.78
N LEU A 8 18.95 -12.61 -1.44
CA LEU A 8 18.32 -11.48 -0.77
C LEU A 8 19.01 -10.15 -1.09
N LYS A 9 20.35 -10.13 -1.15
CA LYS A 9 21.10 -8.94 -1.60
C LYS A 9 20.82 -8.60 -3.06
N ILE A 10 20.79 -9.60 -3.96
CA ILE A 10 20.45 -9.40 -5.36
C ILE A 10 19.03 -8.84 -5.49
N PHE A 11 18.06 -9.40 -4.77
CA PHE A 11 16.67 -8.94 -4.80
C PHE A 11 16.55 -7.53 -4.25
N HIS A 12 17.30 -7.20 -3.20
CA HIS A 12 17.37 -5.84 -2.69
C HIS A 12 17.84 -4.88 -3.79
N PHE A 13 18.98 -5.12 -4.43
CA PHE A 13 19.46 -4.25 -5.51
C PHE A 13 18.54 -4.23 -6.74
N ALA A 14 17.90 -5.34 -7.08
CA ALA A 14 17.00 -5.43 -8.22
C ALA A 14 15.64 -4.73 -7.99
N THR A 15 15.24 -4.58 -6.73
CA THR A 15 13.94 -4.00 -6.36
C THR A 15 14.05 -2.64 -5.69
N ASP A 16 15.26 -2.19 -5.39
CA ASP A 16 15.53 -0.87 -4.85
C ASP A 16 15.16 0.19 -5.89
N THR A 17 14.24 1.05 -5.50
CA THR A 17 13.74 2.15 -6.33
C THR A 17 13.94 3.41 -5.49
N PRO A 18 14.97 4.21 -5.78
CA PRO A 18 15.33 5.37 -4.97
C PRO A 18 14.13 6.27 -4.70
N GLY A 19 13.95 6.70 -3.44
CA GLY A 19 12.84 7.57 -3.04
C GLY A 19 11.50 6.86 -2.79
N LEU A 20 11.31 5.61 -3.23
CA LEU A 20 9.99 4.96 -3.17
C LEU A 20 9.58 4.54 -1.74
N LEU A 21 10.54 4.19 -0.90
CA LEU A 21 10.32 3.86 0.51
C LEU A 21 10.87 4.93 1.47
N ASP A 22 11.41 6.02 0.92
CA ASP A 22 11.98 7.11 1.71
C ASP A 22 10.88 8.06 2.17
N CYS A 23 10.93 8.46 3.43
CA CYS A 23 9.98 9.41 4.02
C CYS A 23 10.52 10.86 4.00
N GLY A 24 11.64 11.10 3.31
CA GLY A 24 12.25 12.41 3.20
C GLY A 24 11.45 13.35 2.30
N PRO A 25 11.68 14.68 2.38
CA PRO A 25 11.05 15.63 1.47
C PRO A 25 11.43 15.28 0.03
N SER A 26 10.42 15.18 -0.85
CA SER A 26 10.65 14.98 -2.28
C SER A 26 11.44 16.18 -2.83
N GLN A 27 12.66 15.93 -3.27
CA GLN A 27 13.55 16.94 -3.89
C GLN A 27 13.28 17.07 -5.39
N SER A 28 12.04 16.83 -5.82
CA SER A 28 11.67 16.95 -7.23
C SER A 28 11.52 18.42 -7.61
N ASP A 29 12.25 18.85 -8.63
CA ASP A 29 12.07 20.17 -9.26
C ASP A 29 10.78 20.25 -10.09
N LEU A 30 10.08 19.12 -10.30
CA LEU A 30 8.81 19.06 -11.02
C LEU A 30 7.66 19.65 -10.20
N PRO A 31 6.63 20.20 -10.88
CA PRO A 31 5.35 20.51 -10.26
C PRO A 31 4.80 19.30 -9.48
N PRO A 32 4.12 19.49 -8.32
CA PRO A 32 3.69 18.41 -7.45
C PRO A 32 2.87 17.31 -8.14
N VAL A 33 1.99 17.68 -9.08
CA VAL A 33 1.17 16.73 -9.84
C VAL A 33 2.04 15.82 -10.72
N LEU A 34 3.00 16.39 -11.45
CA LEU A 34 3.90 15.62 -12.32
C LEU A 34 4.87 14.76 -11.51
N ALA A 35 5.36 15.28 -10.38
CA ALA A 35 6.19 14.53 -9.45
C ALA A 35 5.44 13.29 -8.93
N ARG A 36 4.15 13.45 -8.59
CA ARG A 36 3.30 12.36 -8.11
C ARG A 36 3.01 11.31 -9.18
N GLU A 37 2.72 11.74 -10.40
CA GLU A 37 2.54 10.83 -11.54
C GLU A 37 3.81 10.01 -11.80
N GLN A 38 4.98 10.65 -11.79
CA GLN A 38 6.26 9.98 -11.96
C GLN A 38 6.52 8.96 -10.84
N GLU A 39 6.28 9.34 -9.58
CA GLU A 39 6.40 8.46 -8.42
C GLU A 39 5.49 7.23 -8.54
N LEU A 40 4.24 7.42 -9.00
CA LEU A 40 3.30 6.33 -9.22
C LEU A 40 3.73 5.39 -10.36
N GLN A 41 4.37 5.90 -11.41
CA GLN A 41 4.96 5.05 -12.45
C GLN A 41 6.14 4.24 -11.90
N LEU A 42 7.04 4.87 -11.16
CA LEU A 42 8.16 4.17 -10.49
C LEU A 42 7.65 3.07 -9.54
N LEU A 43 6.56 3.34 -8.80
CA LEU A 43 5.91 2.33 -7.96
C LEU A 43 5.42 1.14 -8.79
N ARG A 44 4.73 1.39 -9.90
CA ARG A 44 4.22 0.33 -10.79
C ARG A 44 5.35 -0.52 -11.36
N ASP A 45 6.41 0.11 -11.85
CA ASP A 45 7.56 -0.59 -12.41
C ASP A 45 8.30 -1.42 -11.36
N SER A 46 8.45 -0.88 -10.15
CA SER A 46 8.99 -1.61 -8.99
C SER A 46 8.15 -2.85 -8.65
N LEU A 47 6.81 -2.72 -8.65
CA LEU A 47 5.90 -3.83 -8.38
C LEU A 47 5.95 -4.91 -9.47
N ILE A 48 6.11 -4.53 -10.74
CA ILE A 48 6.30 -5.48 -11.86
C ILE A 48 7.58 -6.29 -11.65
N THR A 49 8.69 -5.64 -11.31
CA THR A 49 9.97 -6.30 -11.05
C THR A 49 9.88 -7.24 -9.85
N LYS A 50 9.35 -6.76 -8.72
CA LYS A 50 9.12 -7.55 -7.50
C LYS A 50 8.26 -8.80 -7.77
N ARG A 51 7.17 -8.63 -8.52
CA ARG A 51 6.29 -9.74 -8.91
C ARG A 51 7.02 -10.74 -9.80
N SER A 52 7.81 -10.27 -10.76
CA SER A 52 8.55 -11.12 -11.67
C SER A 52 9.54 -12.02 -10.92
N LEU A 53 10.26 -11.47 -9.93
CA LEU A 53 11.14 -12.27 -9.05
C LEU A 53 10.37 -13.36 -8.31
N ALA A 54 9.22 -13.04 -7.72
CA ALA A 54 8.43 -14.00 -6.94
C ALA A 54 7.85 -15.15 -7.79
N LEU A 55 7.77 -14.99 -9.11
CA LEU A 55 7.18 -15.97 -10.03
C LEU A 55 8.22 -16.89 -10.69
N VAL A 56 9.52 -16.67 -10.51
CA VAL A 56 10.57 -17.47 -11.17
C VAL A 56 10.54 -18.94 -10.72
N CYS A 57 10.55 -19.19 -9.41
CA CYS A 57 10.46 -20.53 -8.84
C CYS A 57 9.96 -20.45 -7.39
N ARG A 58 9.65 -21.60 -6.76
CA ARG A 58 9.13 -21.63 -5.39
C ARG A 58 10.09 -20.98 -4.37
N THR A 59 11.38 -21.27 -4.47
CA THR A 59 12.40 -20.70 -3.56
C THR A 59 12.50 -19.18 -3.74
N TRP A 60 12.47 -18.69 -4.97
CA TRP A 60 12.45 -17.25 -5.24
C TRP A 60 11.16 -16.62 -4.76
N GLY A 61 10.01 -17.29 -4.91
CA GLY A 61 8.74 -16.84 -4.34
C GLY A 61 8.83 -16.64 -2.83
N GLU A 62 9.41 -17.59 -2.10
CA GLU A 62 9.59 -17.49 -0.65
C GLU A 62 10.53 -16.35 -0.26
N LEU A 63 11.67 -16.20 -0.95
CA LEU A 63 12.66 -15.13 -0.68
C LEU A 63 12.17 -13.73 -1.12
N ALA A 64 11.47 -13.64 -2.24
CA ALA A 64 11.00 -12.37 -2.82
C ALA A 64 9.71 -11.86 -2.17
N THR A 65 9.01 -12.69 -1.38
CA THR A 65 7.73 -12.31 -0.74
C THR A 65 7.88 -11.05 0.12
N GLU A 66 8.98 -10.91 0.86
CA GLU A 66 9.23 -9.69 1.65
C GLU A 66 9.24 -8.45 0.75
N PHE A 67 10.03 -8.46 -0.33
CA PHE A 67 10.18 -7.34 -1.25
C PHE A 67 8.87 -7.01 -1.98
N LEU A 68 8.12 -8.04 -2.39
CA LEU A 68 6.81 -7.88 -3.04
C LEU A 68 5.81 -7.16 -2.13
N TYR A 69 5.80 -7.49 -0.84
CA TYR A 69 4.84 -6.91 0.11
C TYR A 69 5.26 -5.56 0.69
N GLN A 70 6.48 -5.07 0.43
CA GLN A 70 6.93 -3.76 0.90
C GLN A 70 6.04 -2.60 0.47
N SER A 71 5.42 -2.71 -0.71
CA SER A 71 4.54 -1.69 -1.27
C SER A 71 3.26 -2.34 -1.77
N VAL A 72 2.11 -1.72 -1.50
CA VAL A 72 0.80 -2.17 -1.97
C VAL A 72 0.14 -1.03 -2.71
N LEU A 73 -0.31 -1.29 -3.95
CA LEU A 73 -1.03 -0.33 -4.78
C LEU A 73 -2.44 -0.86 -5.08
N ILE A 74 -3.45 -0.13 -4.66
CA ILE A 74 -4.87 -0.43 -4.89
C ILE A 74 -5.41 0.58 -5.89
N THR A 75 -5.83 0.10 -7.07
CA THR A 75 -6.30 0.99 -8.16
C THR A 75 -7.79 0.87 -8.46
N ARG A 76 -8.47 -0.10 -7.84
CA ARG A 76 -9.86 -0.45 -8.11
C ARG A 76 -10.56 -0.87 -6.83
N VAL A 77 -11.81 -0.45 -6.65
CA VAL A 77 -12.64 -0.78 -5.48
C VAL A 77 -12.81 -2.28 -5.35
N ARG A 78 -13.09 -2.96 -6.47
CA ARG A 78 -13.26 -4.43 -6.52
C ARG A 78 -12.04 -5.24 -6.07
N ALA A 79 -10.87 -4.62 -5.90
CA ALA A 79 -9.68 -5.28 -5.38
C ALA A 79 -9.62 -5.30 -3.84
N LEU A 80 -10.40 -4.44 -3.16
CA LEU A 80 -10.39 -4.31 -1.70
C LEU A 80 -10.81 -5.60 -1.01
N LEU A 81 -11.98 -6.15 -1.37
CA LEU A 81 -12.49 -7.37 -0.73
C LEU A 81 -11.58 -8.59 -0.97
N PRO A 82 -11.14 -8.92 -2.21
CA PRO A 82 -10.20 -10.01 -2.43
C PRO A 82 -8.86 -9.82 -1.70
N LEU A 83 -8.38 -8.58 -1.58
CA LEU A 83 -7.19 -8.26 -0.80
C LEU A 83 -7.42 -8.53 0.68
N HIS A 84 -8.52 -8.04 1.24
CA HIS A 84 -8.90 -8.29 2.64
C HIS A 84 -8.97 -9.78 2.94
N GLU A 85 -9.68 -10.56 2.12
CA GLU A 85 -9.79 -12.01 2.28
C GLU A 85 -8.43 -12.73 2.16
N ALA A 86 -7.56 -12.29 1.25
CA ALA A 86 -6.22 -12.84 1.11
C ALA A 86 -5.36 -12.55 2.35
N LEU A 87 -5.40 -11.33 2.88
CA LEU A 87 -4.69 -10.94 4.11
C LEU A 87 -5.23 -11.70 5.32
N GLN A 88 -6.55 -11.79 5.46
CA GLN A 88 -7.21 -12.53 6.54
C GLN A 88 -6.80 -14.01 6.54
N ARG A 89 -6.85 -14.67 5.37
CA ARG A 89 -6.44 -16.09 5.25
C ARG A 89 -4.98 -16.28 5.65
N ARG A 90 -4.10 -15.36 5.27
CA ARG A 90 -2.67 -15.43 5.61
C ARG A 90 -2.40 -15.12 7.08
N ALA A 91 -3.12 -14.17 7.67
CA ALA A 91 -3.04 -13.88 9.09
C ALA A 91 -3.47 -15.10 9.92
N ARG A 92 -4.57 -15.77 9.55
CA ARG A 92 -5.02 -17.01 10.19
C ARG A 92 -3.99 -18.14 10.06
N ALA A 93 -3.38 -18.30 8.89
CA ALA A 93 -2.33 -19.30 8.69
C ALA A 93 -1.05 -18.99 9.49
N ALA A 94 -0.73 -17.71 9.71
CA ALA A 94 0.40 -17.28 10.52
C ALA A 94 0.18 -17.50 12.02
N ALA A 95 -1.05 -17.32 12.52
CA ALA A 95 -1.37 -17.43 13.95
C ALA A 95 -1.13 -18.81 14.59
N GLY A 96 -0.93 -19.86 13.77
CA GLY A 96 -0.61 -21.22 14.23
C GLY A 96 0.68 -21.81 13.64
N THR A 97 1.51 -21.03 12.96
CA THR A 97 2.74 -21.52 12.33
C THR A 97 3.91 -20.55 12.54
N THR A 98 5.13 -20.95 12.19
CA THR A 98 6.29 -20.04 12.12
C THR A 98 6.23 -19.11 10.90
N ARG A 99 5.19 -19.21 10.05
CA ARG A 99 5.08 -18.38 8.86
C ARG A 99 4.71 -16.97 9.25
N THR A 100 5.46 -16.05 8.69
CA THR A 100 5.30 -14.63 8.93
C THR A 100 4.13 -14.07 8.11
N ASN A 101 3.24 -13.28 8.74
CA ASN A 101 2.18 -12.57 8.01
C ASN A 101 2.81 -11.57 7.04
N PRO A 102 2.58 -11.70 5.71
CA PRO A 102 3.25 -10.84 4.74
C PRO A 102 2.90 -9.37 4.85
N ALA A 103 1.73 -9.06 5.40
CA ALA A 103 1.28 -7.70 5.66
C ALA A 103 2.25 -6.91 6.56
N ARG A 104 3.04 -7.58 7.41
CA ARG A 104 4.03 -6.90 8.26
C ARG A 104 5.16 -6.25 7.47
N TRP A 105 5.44 -6.73 6.25
CA TRP A 105 6.52 -6.18 5.43
C TRP A 105 6.07 -4.92 4.70
N THR A 106 4.77 -4.65 4.66
CA THR A 106 4.20 -3.47 4.02
C THR A 106 4.58 -2.20 4.75
N ARG A 107 5.32 -1.35 4.04
CA ARG A 107 5.77 -0.03 4.48
C ARG A 107 5.05 1.08 3.72
N ARG A 108 4.59 0.81 2.51
CA ARG A 108 3.93 1.79 1.65
C ARG A 108 2.59 1.28 1.14
N LEU A 109 1.55 2.09 1.28
CA LEU A 109 0.21 1.84 0.75
C LEU A 109 -0.22 3.03 -0.10
N ASP A 110 -0.49 2.79 -1.37
CA ASP A 110 -1.08 3.76 -2.29
C ASP A 110 -2.47 3.27 -2.71
N VAL A 111 -3.50 4.06 -2.43
CA VAL A 111 -4.86 3.84 -2.91
C VAL A 111 -5.16 4.91 -3.94
N VAL A 112 -5.29 4.53 -5.21
CA VAL A 112 -5.50 5.43 -6.35
C VAL A 112 -6.70 4.93 -7.15
N ILE A 113 -7.89 5.25 -6.66
CA ILE A 113 -9.18 4.85 -7.22
C ILE A 113 -9.79 6.08 -7.87
N GLU A 114 -9.80 6.14 -9.20
CA GLU A 114 -10.19 7.37 -9.92
C GLU A 114 -11.59 7.32 -10.52
N HIS A 115 -12.02 6.15 -10.99
CA HIS A 115 -13.22 5.99 -11.82
C HIS A 115 -14.28 5.10 -11.19
N ASP A 116 -14.00 4.48 -10.05
CA ASP A 116 -14.94 3.61 -9.36
C ASP A 116 -15.72 4.43 -8.33
N GLN A 117 -17.01 4.13 -8.18
CA GLN A 117 -17.79 4.63 -7.06
C GLN A 117 -17.39 3.86 -5.80
N CYS A 118 -17.13 4.59 -4.71
CA CYS A 118 -16.89 4.02 -3.39
C CYS A 118 -18.11 4.29 -2.53
N ASP A 119 -18.58 3.28 -1.79
CA ASP A 119 -19.57 3.45 -0.73
C ASP A 119 -18.91 3.36 0.67
N THR A 120 -19.70 3.54 1.72
CA THR A 120 -19.22 3.46 3.11
C THR A 120 -18.58 2.11 3.44
N ALA A 121 -19.10 1.01 2.88
CA ALA A 121 -18.57 -0.33 3.15
C ALA A 121 -17.16 -0.50 2.56
N ASP A 122 -16.87 0.11 1.41
CA ASP A 122 -15.53 0.07 0.80
C ASP A 122 -14.47 0.73 1.71
N TYR A 123 -14.79 1.84 2.38
CA TYR A 123 -13.87 2.45 3.35
C TYR A 123 -13.69 1.58 4.59
N GLY A 124 -14.75 0.90 5.05
CA GLY A 124 -14.68 -0.07 6.14
C GLY A 124 -13.73 -1.22 5.80
N ILE A 125 -13.85 -1.78 4.59
CA ILE A 125 -12.94 -2.83 4.11
C ILE A 125 -11.50 -2.30 4.00
N LEU A 126 -11.31 -1.07 3.51
CA LEU A 126 -9.99 -0.44 3.47
C LEU A 126 -9.39 -0.27 4.88
N ALA A 127 -10.17 0.18 5.85
CA ALA A 127 -9.75 0.28 7.24
C ALA A 127 -9.34 -1.10 7.80
N ASP A 128 -10.09 -2.14 7.49
CA ASP A 128 -9.74 -3.51 7.86
C ASP A 128 -8.47 -4.02 7.17
N VAL A 129 -8.24 -3.63 5.91
CA VAL A 129 -6.98 -3.93 5.20
C VAL A 129 -5.80 -3.27 5.91
N ILE A 130 -5.94 -1.98 6.28
CA ILE A 130 -4.90 -1.20 6.98
C ILE A 130 -4.52 -1.84 8.32
N ARG A 131 -5.49 -2.42 9.04
CA ARG A 131 -5.24 -3.13 10.32
C ARG A 131 -4.25 -4.29 10.20
N TYR A 132 -4.00 -4.82 9.00
CA TYR A 132 -2.97 -5.84 8.81
C TYR A 132 -1.56 -5.26 8.62
N PHE A 133 -1.41 -3.98 8.27
CA PHE A 133 -0.15 -3.33 7.91
C PHE A 133 0.50 -2.61 9.10
N THR A 134 1.10 -3.35 10.02
CA THR A 134 1.64 -2.80 11.28
C THR A 134 2.91 -1.93 11.13
N ASN A 135 3.65 -2.06 10.02
CA ASN A 135 4.88 -1.30 9.76
C ASN A 135 4.71 -0.25 8.66
N LEU A 136 3.48 0.20 8.44
CA LEU A 136 3.15 1.15 7.39
C LEU A 136 3.71 2.55 7.71
N SER A 137 4.60 3.05 6.87
CA SER A 137 5.27 4.34 7.02
C SER A 137 4.75 5.40 6.05
N ILE A 138 4.33 5.00 4.86
CA ILE A 138 3.86 5.90 3.79
C ILE A 138 2.46 5.47 3.38
N VAL A 139 1.53 6.41 3.44
CA VAL A 139 0.15 6.20 2.98
C VAL A 139 -0.26 7.33 2.07
N THR A 140 -0.78 6.98 0.89
CA THR A 140 -1.40 7.95 0.00
C THR A 140 -2.79 7.49 -0.43
N LEU A 141 -3.77 8.36 -0.23
CA LEU A 141 -5.17 8.13 -0.56
C LEU A 141 -5.62 9.14 -1.63
N SER A 142 -5.95 8.63 -2.80
CA SER A 142 -6.65 9.30 -3.89
C SER A 142 -7.86 8.44 -4.25
N MET A 143 -8.95 8.64 -3.53
CA MET A 143 -10.25 8.00 -3.75
C MET A 143 -11.34 9.08 -3.70
N PRO A 144 -12.50 8.89 -4.35
CA PRO A 144 -13.63 9.82 -4.19
C PRO A 144 -13.93 9.98 -2.70
N ILE A 145 -14.43 11.13 -2.24
CA ILE A 145 -14.89 11.28 -0.86
C ILE A 145 -16.41 11.28 -0.83
N LEU A 146 -16.98 10.40 0.00
CA LEU A 146 -18.41 10.36 0.28
C LEU A 146 -18.92 11.74 0.69
N PRO A 147 -20.07 12.18 0.16
CA PRO A 147 -20.72 13.38 0.66
C PRO A 147 -21.08 13.16 2.14
N PHE A 148 -20.48 13.93 3.03
CA PHE A 148 -20.92 14.02 4.42
C PHE A 148 -22.16 14.92 4.45
N ASN A 149 -23.25 14.47 5.08
CA ASN A 149 -24.56 15.14 5.19
C ASN A 149 -24.52 16.67 4.96
N ASP A 150 -25.28 17.16 3.98
CA ASP A 150 -25.70 18.56 3.67
C ASP A 150 -24.69 19.72 3.86
N TYR A 151 -23.40 19.45 4.09
CA TYR A 151 -22.37 20.46 4.30
C TYR A 151 -21.10 20.10 3.51
N TRP A 152 -20.44 21.14 3.00
CA TRP A 152 -19.24 21.12 2.15
C TRP A 152 -17.97 20.50 2.77
N LEU A 153 -18.06 19.84 3.92
CA LEU A 153 -16.93 19.21 4.59
C LEU A 153 -16.75 17.78 4.07
N ARG A 154 -16.00 17.66 2.97
CA ARG A 154 -15.45 16.38 2.51
C ARG A 154 -14.46 15.87 3.57
N GLN A 155 -14.87 14.90 4.37
CA GLN A 155 -14.01 14.24 5.35
C GLN A 155 -13.69 12.81 4.90
N LEU A 156 -12.43 12.41 5.09
CA LEU A 156 -12.05 11.01 4.98
C LEU A 156 -12.80 10.20 6.05
N HIS A 157 -13.23 8.98 5.69
CA HIS A 157 -14.00 8.14 6.60
C HIS A 157 -13.25 7.88 7.91
N THR A 158 -13.90 8.12 9.05
CA THR A 158 -13.27 8.08 10.38
C THR A 158 -12.60 6.74 10.68
N GLU A 159 -13.19 5.62 10.22
CA GLU A 159 -12.61 4.29 10.43
C GLU A 159 -11.22 4.12 9.80
N VAL A 160 -10.97 4.75 8.64
CA VAL A 160 -9.67 4.73 7.98
C VAL A 160 -8.65 5.45 8.84
N ILE A 161 -8.99 6.65 9.36
CA ILE A 161 -8.11 7.42 10.24
C ILE A 161 -7.82 6.65 11.52
N VAL A 162 -8.85 6.11 12.17
CA VAL A 162 -8.71 5.32 13.40
C VAL A 162 -7.80 4.11 13.16
N SER A 163 -8.01 3.36 12.06
CA SER A 163 -7.17 2.21 11.73
C SER A 163 -5.70 2.58 11.55
N LEU A 164 -5.41 3.72 10.91
CA LEU A 164 -4.05 4.22 10.72
C LEU A 164 -3.39 4.60 12.05
N VAL A 165 -4.11 5.34 12.91
CA VAL A 165 -3.58 5.79 14.19
C VAL A 165 -3.32 4.61 15.13
N GLU A 166 -4.28 3.69 15.26
CA GLU A 166 -4.19 2.55 16.17
C GLU A 166 -3.17 1.50 15.71
N THR A 167 -3.09 1.23 14.40
CA THR A 167 -2.26 0.13 13.87
C THR A 167 -0.87 0.61 13.45
N CYS A 168 -0.79 1.78 12.83
CA CYS A 168 0.40 2.25 12.14
C CYS A 168 1.04 3.47 12.82
N GLY A 169 0.40 4.07 13.82
CA GLY A 169 0.83 5.34 14.44
C GLY A 169 2.33 5.45 14.75
N PRO A 170 3.00 4.44 15.34
CA PRO A 170 4.44 4.51 15.64
C PRO A 170 5.34 4.53 14.39
N SER A 171 4.93 3.85 13.33
CA SER A 171 5.71 3.65 12.09
C SER A 171 5.35 4.66 11.00
N LEU A 172 4.15 5.25 11.07
CA LEU A 172 3.66 6.24 10.10
C LEU A 172 4.54 7.49 10.10
N ARG A 173 4.88 7.95 8.89
CA ARG A 173 5.73 9.13 8.65
C ARG A 173 5.11 10.08 7.64
N VAL A 174 4.48 9.52 6.61
CA VAL A 174 3.84 10.28 5.53
C VAL A 174 2.40 9.80 5.39
N PHE A 175 1.47 10.75 5.44
CA PHE A 175 0.07 10.54 5.14
C PHE A 175 -0.41 11.65 4.21
N ASP A 176 -0.74 11.28 2.97
CA ASP A 176 -1.28 12.20 1.97
C ASP A 176 -2.69 11.76 1.57
N CYS A 177 -3.64 12.70 1.63
CA CYS A 177 -5.01 12.52 1.16
C CYS A 177 -5.52 13.72 0.35
N ALA A 178 -4.63 14.60 -0.12
CA ALA A 178 -5.00 15.87 -0.74
C ALA A 178 -5.86 15.69 -2.01
N GLU A 179 -5.51 14.71 -2.85
CA GLU A 179 -6.28 14.37 -4.05
C GLU A 179 -7.72 13.91 -3.71
N SER A 180 -7.89 13.17 -2.61
CA SER A 180 -9.22 12.74 -2.17
C SER A 180 -10.08 13.95 -1.77
N LEU A 181 -9.50 14.93 -1.06
CA LEU A 181 -10.20 16.15 -0.62
C LEU A 181 -10.71 17.00 -1.80
N LEU A 182 -10.01 16.94 -2.92
CA LEU A 182 -10.31 17.72 -4.11
C LEU A 182 -11.31 17.02 -5.06
N ARG A 183 -11.49 15.69 -4.98
CA ARG A 183 -12.38 14.92 -5.87
C ARG A 183 -13.80 14.79 -5.30
N PRO A 184 -14.82 15.43 -5.90
CA PRO A 184 -16.22 15.17 -5.55
C PRO A 184 -16.62 13.75 -5.95
N CYS A 185 -17.43 13.07 -5.12
CA CYS A 185 -18.24 11.95 -5.59
C CYS A 185 -19.11 12.42 -6.77
N ARG A 186 -19.05 11.69 -7.88
CA ARG A 186 -19.90 11.90 -9.07
C ARG A 186 -21.07 10.93 -9.08
#